data_AF-A0A2E2D2D2-F1
#
_entry.id   AF-A0A2E2D2D2-F1
#
_cell.length_a   1.000
_cell.length_b   1.000
_cell.length_c   1.000
_cell.angle_alpha   90.00
_cell.angle_beta   90.00
_cell.angle_gamma   90.00
#
_symmetry.space_group_name_H-M   'P 1'
#
loop_
_entity.id
_entity.type
_entity.pdbx_description
1 polymer ?
#
loop_
_entity_poly.entity_id
_entity_poly.type
_entity_poly.pdbx_seq_one_letter_code
_entity_poly.pdbx_strand_id
1 'polypeptide(L)'
;MLEYQKQDCDLTLQEGLDCYYNSFPDTTQILEDTESSGTLLRDHDCTHVIFGLDISIEQESILDSWVVWGSKWELKYLWGYQSLPQIKQLYKDLYKEFGILGFVKIFWKLGGIKRKVMFRALKMKKKWPFKMPEEYLKLKISDLRKEHGIQILLPKEMSYIPIKRMNTINS
;
A
#
# COMPACT_ATOMS: atom_id res chain seq x y z
N MET A 1 0.58 -8.77 -12.88
CA MET A 1 -0.40 -8.61 -11.80
C MET A 1 -0.16 -9.73 -10.81
N LEU A 2 0.05 -9.38 -9.55
CA LEU A 2 0.31 -10.32 -8.46
C LEU A 2 -0.99 -11.00 -8.04
N GLU A 3 -0.90 -12.18 -7.44
CA GLU A 3 -2.09 -13.01 -7.16
C GLU A 3 -3.08 -12.30 -6.22
N TYR A 4 -2.58 -11.60 -5.19
CA TYR A 4 -3.40 -10.84 -4.26
C TYR A 4 -4.11 -9.63 -4.90
N GLN A 5 -3.72 -9.20 -6.11
CA GLN A 5 -4.40 -8.12 -6.84
C GLN A 5 -5.67 -8.58 -7.56
N LYS A 6 -6.05 -9.87 -7.46
CA LYS A 6 -7.37 -10.37 -7.87
C LYS A 6 -8.38 -10.14 -6.76
N GLN A 7 -9.58 -9.63 -7.07
CA GLN A 7 -10.62 -9.35 -6.06
C GLN A 7 -10.95 -10.59 -5.22
N ASP A 8 -11.19 -11.72 -5.90
CA ASP A 8 -11.52 -13.01 -5.31
C ASP A 8 -10.25 -13.86 -5.16
N CYS A 9 -9.28 -13.35 -4.39
CA CYS A 9 -8.03 -14.06 -4.11
C CYS A 9 -8.21 -15.07 -2.98
N ASP A 10 -7.84 -16.34 -3.25
CA ASP A 10 -7.94 -17.45 -2.29
C ASP A 10 -6.76 -17.58 -1.35
N LEU A 11 -5.68 -16.82 -1.58
CA LEU A 11 -4.54 -16.77 -0.66
C LEU A 11 -4.98 -16.25 0.71
N THR A 12 -4.34 -16.76 1.75
CA THR A 12 -4.34 -16.14 3.07
C THR A 12 -3.66 -14.77 3.02
N LEU A 13 -3.94 -13.91 3.99
CA LEU A 13 -3.27 -12.61 4.09
C LEU A 13 -1.75 -12.78 4.24
N GLN A 14 -1.29 -13.81 4.97
CA GLN A 14 0.13 -14.15 5.08
C GLN A 14 0.74 -14.54 3.71
N GLU A 15 0.12 -15.44 2.97
CA GLU A 15 0.62 -15.82 1.63
C GLU A 15 0.58 -14.63 0.66
N GLY A 16 -0.38 -13.71 0.83
CA GLY A 16 -0.44 -12.45 0.10
C GLY A 16 0.74 -11.52 0.43
N LEU A 17 1.13 -11.42 1.70
CA LEU A 17 2.33 -10.70 2.13
C LEU A 17 3.59 -11.35 1.55
N ASP A 18 3.69 -12.67 1.58
CA ASP A 18 4.85 -13.37 1.01
C ASP A 18 4.94 -13.09 -0.51
N CYS A 19 3.81 -13.07 -1.21
CA CYS A 19 3.73 -12.67 -2.62
C CYS A 19 4.12 -11.20 -2.84
N TYR A 20 3.76 -10.32 -1.91
CA TYR A 20 4.16 -8.90 -1.92
C TYR A 20 5.67 -8.76 -1.74
N TYR A 21 6.27 -9.39 -0.73
CA TYR A 21 7.70 -9.35 -0.47
C TYR A 21 8.53 -9.96 -1.60
N ASN A 22 8.08 -11.07 -2.19
CA ASN A 22 8.72 -11.68 -3.35
C ASN A 22 8.61 -10.85 -4.64
N SER A 23 7.83 -9.76 -4.65
CA SER A 23 7.71 -8.86 -5.80
C SER A 23 8.74 -7.73 -5.83
N PHE A 24 9.47 -7.53 -4.74
CA PHE A 24 10.54 -6.53 -4.67
C PHE A 24 11.70 -6.93 -5.59
N PRO A 25 12.29 -6.01 -6.35
CA PRO A 25 13.53 -6.27 -7.07
C PRO A 25 14.65 -6.65 -6.09
N ASP A 26 15.55 -7.54 -6.47
CA ASP A 26 16.69 -7.99 -5.64
C ASP A 26 17.57 -6.83 -5.11
N THR A 27 17.52 -5.68 -5.79
CA THR A 27 18.24 -4.45 -5.42
C THR A 27 17.52 -3.61 -4.37
N THR A 28 16.31 -3.99 -3.98
CA THR A 28 15.48 -3.24 -3.03
C THR A 28 15.49 -3.93 -1.68
N GLN A 29 15.99 -3.23 -0.66
CA GLN A 29 15.92 -3.71 0.71
C GLN A 29 14.47 -3.66 1.21
N ILE A 30 13.93 -4.81 1.60
CA ILE A 30 12.66 -4.91 2.30
C ILE A 30 12.88 -4.42 3.74
N LEU A 31 12.01 -3.51 4.20
CA LEU A 31 12.07 -3.01 5.57
C LEU A 31 11.35 -4.00 6.47
N GLU A 32 12.05 -4.51 7.48
CA GLU A 32 11.51 -5.46 8.44
C GLU A 32 11.22 -4.78 9.78
N ASP A 33 10.19 -5.29 10.46
CA ASP A 33 9.87 -4.84 11.81
C ASP A 33 11.00 -5.18 12.80
N THR A 34 11.28 -4.24 13.70
CA THR A 34 12.18 -4.40 14.84
C THR A 34 11.36 -4.59 16.12
N GLU A 35 12.00 -5.00 17.23
CA GLU A 35 11.34 -5.03 18.55
C GLU A 35 10.66 -3.69 18.90
N SER A 36 11.24 -2.58 18.46
CA SER A 36 10.72 -1.23 18.72
C SER A 36 9.59 -0.81 17.78
N SER A 37 9.49 -1.34 16.56
CA SER A 37 8.36 -1.09 15.64
C SER A 37 7.21 -2.10 15.83
N GLY A 38 7.49 -3.27 16.38
CA GLY A 38 6.50 -4.29 16.68
C GLY A 38 5.97 -4.95 15.41
N THR A 39 4.79 -4.54 14.96
CA THR A 39 4.11 -5.07 13.75
C THR A 39 3.84 -4.00 12.71
N LEU A 40 4.45 -2.83 12.88
CA LEU A 40 4.08 -1.59 12.20
C LEU A 40 4.31 -1.61 10.70
N LEU A 41 5.43 -2.17 10.26
CA LEU A 41 5.75 -2.32 8.85
C LEU A 41 4.88 -3.42 8.23
N ARG A 42 4.75 -4.56 8.90
CA ARG A 42 3.87 -5.64 8.43
C ARG A 42 2.41 -5.19 8.32
N ASP A 43 1.90 -4.43 9.28
CA ASP A 43 0.52 -3.95 9.30
C ASP A 43 0.28 -2.91 8.19
N HIS A 44 1.29 -2.07 7.89
CA HIS A 44 1.32 -1.23 6.69
C HIS A 44 1.28 -2.08 5.42
N ASP A 45 2.16 -3.07 5.29
CA ASP A 45 2.28 -3.91 4.10
C ASP A 45 1.01 -4.74 3.86
N CYS A 46 0.31 -5.13 4.92
CA CYS A 46 -1.00 -5.76 4.82
C CYS A 46 -2.03 -4.88 4.11
N THR A 47 -1.89 -3.55 4.20
CA THR A 47 -2.80 -2.64 3.50
C THR A 47 -2.61 -2.70 1.99
N HIS A 48 -1.38 -2.90 1.48
CA HIS A 48 -1.15 -3.18 0.06
C HIS A 48 -1.90 -4.44 -0.38
N VAL A 49 -1.74 -5.52 0.40
CA VAL A 49 -2.32 -6.83 0.06
C VAL A 49 -3.85 -6.76 0.07
N ILE A 50 -4.46 -6.21 1.13
CA ILE A 50 -5.92 -6.18 1.25
C ILE A 50 -6.57 -5.23 0.23
N PHE A 51 -5.91 -4.11 -0.12
CA PHE A 51 -6.43 -3.17 -1.12
C PHE A 51 -5.98 -3.48 -2.56
N GLY A 52 -5.12 -4.49 -2.75
CA GLY A 52 -4.72 -4.99 -4.06
C GLY A 52 -3.71 -4.09 -4.77
N LEU A 53 -2.76 -3.52 -4.05
CA LEU A 53 -1.79 -2.54 -4.54
C LEU A 53 -0.36 -3.10 -4.48
N ASP A 54 0.45 -2.79 -5.49
CA ASP A 54 1.87 -3.14 -5.57
C ASP A 54 2.77 -2.06 -4.96
N ILE A 55 4.08 -2.24 -5.15
CA ILE A 55 5.16 -1.39 -4.62
C ILE A 55 5.49 -0.16 -5.48
N SER A 56 4.73 0.11 -6.54
CA SER A 56 4.97 1.30 -7.38
C SER A 56 4.59 2.58 -6.62
N ILE A 57 5.31 3.67 -6.88
CA ILE A 57 5.08 4.96 -6.21
C ILE A 57 3.67 5.49 -6.48
N GLU A 58 3.14 5.23 -7.67
CA GLU A 58 1.75 5.58 -7.97
C GLU A 58 0.76 4.80 -7.10
N GLN A 59 1.00 3.50 -6.90
CA GLN A 59 0.13 2.69 -6.05
C GLN A 59 0.31 3.00 -4.58
N GLU A 60 1.48 3.44 -4.13
CA GLU A 60 1.64 4.01 -2.80
C GLU A 60 0.79 5.26 -2.61
N SER A 61 0.79 6.15 -3.60
CA SER A 61 -0.05 7.34 -3.55
C SER A 61 -1.55 7.02 -3.56
N ILE A 62 -1.94 5.88 -4.15
CA ILE A 62 -3.31 5.36 -4.10
C ILE A 62 -3.58 4.73 -2.72
N LEU A 63 -2.61 4.01 -2.15
CA LEU A 63 -2.69 3.39 -0.83
C LEU A 63 -2.90 4.43 0.26
N ASP A 64 -2.19 5.56 0.21
CA ASP A 64 -2.42 6.71 1.10
C ASP A 64 -3.91 7.08 1.15
N SER A 65 -4.58 7.05 -0.01
CA SER A 65 -6.00 7.36 -0.10
C SER A 65 -6.87 6.26 0.52
N TRP A 66 -6.50 4.98 0.35
CA TRP A 66 -7.17 3.88 1.04
C TRP A 66 -6.97 3.93 2.54
N VAL A 67 -5.77 4.23 3.03
CA VAL A 67 -5.49 4.36 4.47
C VAL A 67 -6.30 5.51 5.07
N VAL A 68 -6.37 6.65 4.38
CA VAL A 68 -7.15 7.81 4.84
C VAL A 68 -8.64 7.50 4.91
N TRP A 69 -9.22 6.91 3.86
CA TRP A 69 -10.68 6.79 3.77
C TRP A 69 -11.23 5.42 4.17
N GLY A 70 -10.42 4.38 4.04
CA GLY A 70 -10.79 2.96 4.15
C GLY A 70 -10.31 2.31 5.44
N SER A 71 -9.37 2.91 6.17
CA SER A 71 -8.84 2.35 7.42
C SER A 71 -9.35 3.07 8.66
N LYS A 72 -9.42 2.33 9.77
CA LYS A 72 -9.62 2.85 11.11
C LYS A 72 -8.26 3.19 11.69
N TRP A 73 -8.02 4.47 11.94
CA TRP A 73 -6.73 4.96 12.37
C TRP A 73 -6.44 4.67 13.83
N GLU A 74 -5.17 4.40 14.10
CA GLU A 74 -4.57 4.53 15.42
C GLU A 74 -3.49 5.60 15.29
N LEU A 75 -3.81 6.87 15.64
CA LEU A 75 -2.93 8.01 15.33
C LEU A 75 -1.50 7.79 15.87
N LYS A 76 -1.35 7.29 17.09
CA LYS A 76 -0.01 6.98 17.64
C LYS A 76 0.78 6.01 16.76
N TYR A 77 0.08 5.04 16.15
CA TYR A 77 0.65 4.02 15.28
C TYR A 77 1.07 4.63 13.93
N LEU A 78 0.20 5.42 13.29
CA LEU A 78 0.54 6.15 12.05
C LEU A 78 1.71 7.11 12.26
N TRP A 79 1.72 7.84 13.38
CA TRP A 79 2.83 8.72 13.76
C TRP A 79 4.11 7.94 14.04
N GLY A 80 4.02 6.75 14.65
CA GLY A 80 5.14 5.82 14.82
C GLY A 80 5.76 5.45 13.48
N TYR A 81 4.94 5.08 12.49
CA TYR A 81 5.40 4.67 11.17
C TYR A 81 6.14 5.80 10.46
N GLN A 82 5.52 6.99 10.42
CA GLN A 82 6.12 8.19 9.82
C GLN A 82 7.38 8.66 10.57
N SER A 83 7.55 8.27 11.83
CA SER A 83 8.70 8.64 12.64
C SER A 83 9.91 7.75 12.41
N LEU A 84 9.73 6.55 11.83
CA LEU A 84 10.81 5.60 11.56
C LEU A 84 11.91 6.25 10.68
N PRO A 85 13.19 6.18 11.09
CA PRO A 85 14.28 6.77 10.31
C PRO A 85 14.37 6.24 8.88
N GLN A 86 14.09 4.94 8.70
CA GLN A 86 14.11 4.26 7.41
C GLN A 86 13.05 4.83 6.45
N ILE A 87 11.83 5.04 6.95
CA ILE A 87 10.73 5.65 6.19
C ILE A 87 11.07 7.10 5.81
N LYS A 88 11.57 7.90 6.76
CA LYS A 88 12.01 9.28 6.47
C LYS A 88 13.11 9.33 5.41
N GLN A 89 14.06 8.40 5.46
CA GLN A 89 15.15 8.33 4.49
C GLN A 89 14.63 7.93 3.11
N LEU A 90 13.74 6.94 3.03
CA LEU A 90 13.07 6.53 1.78
C LEU A 90 12.37 7.72 1.12
N TYR A 91 11.53 8.46 1.87
CA TYR A 91 10.86 9.65 1.35
C TYR A 91 11.86 10.71 0.86
N LYS A 92 12.93 10.96 1.63
CA LYS A 92 13.97 11.92 1.25
C LYS A 92 14.64 11.56 -0.07
N ASP A 93 14.94 10.28 -0.28
CA ASP A 93 15.59 9.83 -1.51
C ASP A 93 14.62 9.84 -2.70
N LEU A 94 13.34 9.50 -2.49
CA LEU A 94 12.30 9.70 -3.50
C LEU A 94 12.16 11.18 -3.87
N TYR A 95 12.18 12.11 -2.90
CA TYR A 95 12.15 13.55 -3.18
C TYR A 95 13.35 14.02 -4.02
N LYS A 96 14.53 13.45 -3.82
CA LYS A 96 15.71 13.74 -4.66
C LYS A 96 15.55 13.17 -6.08
N GLU A 97 15.00 11.96 -6.20
CA GLU A 97 14.84 11.27 -7.48
C GLU A 97 13.76 11.92 -8.38
N PHE A 98 12.62 12.29 -7.79
CA PHE A 98 11.46 12.78 -8.56
C PHE A 98 11.31 14.30 -8.54
N GLY A 99 11.90 14.97 -7.55
CA GLY A 99 11.66 16.39 -7.28
C GLY A 99 10.21 16.68 -6.88
N ILE A 100 9.98 17.89 -6.39
CA ILE A 100 8.64 18.35 -5.96
C ILE A 100 7.64 18.31 -7.13
N LEU A 101 8.08 18.71 -8.33
CA LEU A 101 7.24 18.70 -9.53
C LEU A 101 6.80 17.28 -9.93
N GLY A 102 7.63 16.26 -9.70
CA GLY A 102 7.30 14.86 -9.93
C GLY A 102 6.14 14.41 -9.04
N PHE A 103 6.24 14.65 -7.74
CA PHE A 103 5.17 14.32 -6.77
C PHE A 103 3.86 15.04 -7.06
N VAL A 104 3.92 16.34 -7.38
CA VAL A 104 2.73 17.11 -7.79
C VAL A 104 2.09 16.47 -9.03
N LYS A 105 2.89 16.07 -10.02
CA LYS A 105 2.41 15.40 -11.23
C LYS A 105 1.74 14.05 -10.93
N ILE A 106 2.29 13.25 -10.01
CA ILE A 106 1.66 11.99 -9.54
C ILE A 106 0.29 12.31 -8.94
N PHE A 107 0.23 13.28 -8.04
CA PHE A 107 -1.00 13.65 -7.34
C PHE A 107 -2.11 14.05 -8.33
N TRP A 108 -1.82 14.92 -9.30
CA TRP A 108 -2.79 15.35 -10.32
C TRP A 108 -3.22 14.21 -11.24
N LYS A 109 -2.27 13.39 -11.71
CA LYS A 109 -2.56 12.25 -12.60
C LYS A 109 -3.50 11.24 -11.94
N LEU A 110 -3.30 10.98 -10.65
CA LEU A 110 -4.07 9.98 -9.92
C LEU A 110 -5.38 10.52 -9.34
N GLY A 111 -5.68 11.81 -9.49
CA GLY A 111 -6.87 12.43 -8.86
C GLY A 111 -8.19 11.74 -9.22
N GLY A 112 -8.35 11.25 -10.45
CA GLY A 112 -9.52 10.43 -10.84
C GLY A 112 -9.59 9.10 -10.10
N ILE A 113 -8.46 8.42 -9.96
CA ILE A 113 -8.34 7.13 -9.27
C ILE A 113 -8.54 7.30 -7.76
N LYS A 114 -7.91 8.30 -7.15
CA LYS A 114 -8.06 8.62 -5.72
C LYS A 114 -9.50 8.95 -5.35
N ARG A 115 -10.23 9.71 -6.19
CA ARG A 115 -11.67 9.95 -5.99
C ARG A 115 -12.47 8.63 -6.03
N LYS A 116 -12.14 7.73 -6.95
CA LYS A 116 -12.79 6.41 -7.00
C LYS A 116 -12.50 5.58 -5.75
N VAL A 117 -11.25 5.56 -5.29
CA VAL A 117 -10.85 4.92 -4.02
C VAL A 117 -11.66 5.49 -2.86
N MET A 118 -11.75 6.81 -2.73
CA MET A 118 -12.57 7.47 -1.71
C MET A 118 -14.02 6.97 -1.74
N PHE A 119 -14.67 6.97 -2.91
CA PHE A 119 -16.05 6.48 -3.02
C PHE A 119 -16.21 5.00 -2.65
N ARG A 120 -15.24 4.14 -2.96
CA ARG A 120 -15.28 2.73 -2.57
C ARG A 120 -15.03 2.54 -1.09
N ALA A 121 -14.07 3.26 -0.54
CA ALA A 121 -13.78 3.28 0.87
C ALA A 121 -14.99 3.73 1.70
N LEU A 122 -15.74 4.74 1.21
CA LEU A 122 -17.00 5.19 1.83
C LEU A 122 -18.12 4.14 1.76
N LYS A 123 -18.09 3.22 0.79
CA LYS A 123 -19.06 2.13 0.63
C LYS A 123 -18.68 0.84 1.39
N MET A 124 -17.52 0.80 2.05
CA MET A 124 -17.12 -0.34 2.87
C MET A 124 -18.10 -0.56 4.02
N LYS A 125 -18.33 -1.83 4.36
CA LYS A 125 -19.19 -2.23 5.49
C LYS A 125 -18.53 -1.89 6.84
N LYS A 126 -17.22 -2.13 6.94
CA LYS A 126 -16.39 -1.78 8.09
C LYS A 126 -15.00 -1.35 7.63
N LYS A 127 -14.45 -0.33 8.28
CA LYS A 127 -13.09 0.16 7.98
C LYS A 127 -12.05 -0.90 8.34
N TRP A 128 -10.99 -0.98 7.55
CA TRP A 128 -9.86 -1.88 7.82
C TRP A 128 -9.11 -1.42 9.08
N PRO A 129 -8.89 -2.26 10.10
CA PRO A 129 -8.09 -1.88 11.25
C PRO A 129 -6.65 -1.67 10.80
N PHE A 130 -6.11 -0.45 10.91
CA PHE A 130 -4.73 -0.19 10.47
C PHE A 130 -3.73 -1.05 11.25
N LYS A 131 -3.88 -1.11 12.58
CA LYS A 131 -3.28 -2.15 13.40
C LYS A 131 -4.17 -3.38 13.36
N MET A 132 -3.84 -4.31 12.49
CA MET A 132 -4.72 -5.44 12.18
C MET A 132 -4.52 -6.60 13.16
N PRO A 133 -5.58 -7.34 13.53
CA PRO A 133 -5.46 -8.50 14.41
C PRO A 133 -4.61 -9.59 13.78
N GLU A 134 -3.74 -10.25 14.56
CA GLU A 134 -2.83 -11.26 14.02
C GLU A 134 -3.56 -12.46 13.42
N GLU A 135 -4.75 -12.79 13.91
CA GLU A 135 -5.60 -13.84 13.34
C GLU A 135 -5.96 -13.60 11.87
N TYR A 136 -5.95 -12.34 11.40
CA TYR A 136 -6.24 -12.01 10.00
C TYR A 136 -5.21 -12.60 9.03
N LEU A 137 -3.97 -12.84 9.48
CA LEU A 137 -2.93 -13.47 8.67
C LEU A 137 -3.34 -14.83 8.12
N LYS A 138 -4.15 -15.58 8.88
CA LYS A 138 -4.59 -16.95 8.54
C LYS A 138 -5.87 -16.96 7.71
N LEU A 139 -6.53 -15.82 7.55
CA LEU A 139 -7.79 -15.70 6.83
C LEU A 139 -7.53 -15.42 5.36
N LYS A 140 -8.41 -15.92 4.49
CA LYS A 140 -8.38 -15.63 3.05
C LYS A 140 -8.61 -14.15 2.79
N ILE A 141 -7.87 -13.61 1.83
CA ILE A 141 -8.01 -12.22 1.38
C ILE A 141 -9.42 -11.95 0.86
N SER A 142 -10.00 -12.88 0.08
CA SER A 142 -11.38 -12.76 -0.43
C SER A 142 -12.42 -12.68 0.69
N ASP A 143 -12.27 -13.49 1.74
CA ASP A 143 -13.16 -13.50 2.90
C ASP A 143 -13.05 -12.19 3.69
N LEU A 144 -11.82 -11.72 3.97
CA LEU A 144 -11.57 -10.43 4.62
C LEU A 144 -12.18 -9.27 3.81
N ARG A 145 -11.98 -9.26 2.48
CA ARG A 145 -12.58 -8.24 1.61
C ARG A 145 -14.10 -8.29 1.64
N LYS A 146 -14.71 -9.46 1.62
CA LYS A 146 -16.17 -9.63 1.71
C LYS A 146 -16.72 -9.15 3.05
N GLU A 147 -16.02 -9.45 4.14
CA GLU A 147 -16.36 -9.03 5.50
C GLU A 147 -16.30 -7.51 5.64
N HIS A 148 -15.22 -6.89 5.13
CA HIS A 148 -15.04 -5.45 5.15
C HIS A 148 -15.84 -4.70 4.06
N GLY A 149 -16.36 -5.39 3.06
CA GLY A 149 -16.98 -4.77 1.89
C GLY A 149 -15.97 -4.04 1.00
N ILE A 150 -14.73 -4.53 0.93
CA ILE A 150 -13.66 -3.97 0.10
C ILE A 150 -13.84 -4.42 -1.34
N GLN A 151 -13.89 -3.44 -2.24
CA GLN A 151 -13.85 -3.65 -3.69
C GLN A 151 -12.57 -2.99 -4.24
N ILE A 152 -11.57 -3.80 -4.58
CA ILE A 152 -10.27 -3.31 -5.06
C ILE A 152 -10.37 -2.76 -6.47
N LEU A 153 -9.50 -1.80 -6.82
CA LEU A 153 -9.44 -1.26 -8.17
C LEU A 153 -9.13 -2.36 -9.17
N LEU A 154 -9.89 -2.45 -10.27
CA LEU A 154 -9.57 -3.36 -11.35
C LEU A 154 -8.34 -2.85 -12.11
N PRO A 155 -7.53 -3.72 -12.73
CA PRO A 155 -6.37 -3.29 -13.52
C PRO A 155 -6.70 -2.22 -14.58
N LYS A 156 -7.84 -2.36 -15.25
CA LYS A 156 -8.34 -1.37 -16.24
C LYS A 156 -8.64 0.01 -15.63
N GLU A 157 -8.91 0.07 -14.34
CA GLU A 157 -9.18 1.31 -13.60
C GLU A 157 -7.90 1.95 -13.06
N MET A 158 -6.81 1.18 -13.03
CA MET A 158 -5.45 1.62 -12.70
C MET A 158 -4.66 1.96 -13.97
N SER A 159 -5.32 2.62 -14.93
CA SER A 159 -4.67 3.11 -16.14
C SER A 159 -4.05 4.48 -15.87
N TYR A 160 -2.75 4.49 -15.65
CA TYR A 160 -1.94 5.70 -15.57
C TYR A 160 -0.59 5.45 -16.24
N ILE A 161 0.06 6.52 -16.72
CA ILE A 161 1.41 6.42 -17.28
C ILE A 161 2.40 6.49 -16.12
N PRO A 162 3.15 5.40 -15.83
CA PRO A 162 4.14 5.37 -14.75
C PRO A 162 5.18 6.47 -14.95
N ILE A 163 5.61 7.08 -13.85
CA ILE A 163 6.72 8.01 -13.87
C ILE A 163 7.99 7.19 -14.05
N LYS A 164 8.81 7.60 -15.03
CA LYS A 164 10.15 7.05 -15.18
C LYS A 164 10.96 7.43 -13.96
N ARG A 165 11.40 6.42 -13.21
CA ARG A 165 12.48 6.54 -12.24
C ARG A 165 13.67 7.15 -12.95
N MET A 166 14.22 8.24 -12.44
CA MET A 166 15.50 8.73 -12.93
C MET A 166 16.54 7.73 -12.42
N ASN A 167 16.81 6.68 -13.20
CA ASN A 167 17.95 5.83 -12.90
C ASN A 167 19.17 6.75 -12.80
N THR A 168 19.84 6.72 -11.66
CA THR A 168 21.22 7.16 -11.55
C THR A 168 22.03 6.24 -12.45
N ILE A 169 22.09 6.56 -13.74
CA ILE A 169 23.15 6.08 -14.62
C ILE A 169 24.40 6.82 -14.16
N ASN A 170 25.08 6.25 -13.19
CA ASN A 170 26.50 6.48 -12.99
C ASN A 170 27.14 5.10 -12.96
N SER A 171 27.44 4.62 -14.17
CA SER A 171 28.59 3.75 -14.44
C SER A 171 29.88 4.37 -13.89
#